data_AF-A0A8J3CD00-F1
#
_entry.id   AF-A0A8J3CD00-F1
#
_cell.length_a   1.000
_cell.length_b   1.000
_cell.length_c   1.000
_cell.angle_alpha   90.00
_cell.angle_beta   90.00
_cell.angle_gamma   90.00
#
_symmetry.space_group_name_H-M   'P 1'
#
loop_
_entity.id
_entity.type
_entity.pdbx_description
1 polymer ?
#
loop_
_entity_poly.entity_id
_entity_poly.type
_entity_poly.pdbx_seq_one_letter_code
_entity_poly.pdbx_strand_id
1 'polypeptide(L)'
;MGHDVEREWQAIRSELEGVLTRRDELPAFQDIVTDVRTITEDQAWKVFLLHAYGSSSERNITCCPRTWDTVRRIPGFKSAMFSIFEPGKHLPPHRGPTTACCGSTSV
;
A
#
# COMPACT_ATOMS: atom_id res chain seq x y z
N MET A 1 -19.64 4.87 4.64
CA MET A 1 -19.07 4.14 3.48
C MET A 1 -17.54 3.93 3.57
N GLY A 2 -16.87 4.28 4.68
CA GLY A 2 -15.44 3.98 4.93
C GLY A 2 -15.17 2.77 5.83
N HIS A 3 -16.22 2.10 6.33
CA HIS A 3 -16.11 1.06 7.36
C HIS A 3 -15.83 -0.33 6.78
N ASP A 4 -15.81 -0.49 5.45
CA ASP A 4 -15.58 -1.79 4.82
C ASP A 4 -14.17 -2.29 5.06
N VAL A 5 -13.18 -1.38 5.00
CA VAL A 5 -11.79 -1.71 5.34
C VAL A 5 -11.68 -2.09 6.82
N GLU A 6 -12.32 -1.31 7.70
CA GLU A 6 -12.33 -1.56 9.15
C GLU A 6 -13.07 -2.85 9.51
N ARG A 7 -14.08 -3.26 8.74
CA ARG A 7 -14.81 -4.52 8.97
C ARG A 7 -14.03 -5.72 8.47
N GLU A 8 -13.44 -5.62 7.27
CA GLU A 8 -12.72 -6.73 6.63
C GLU A 8 -11.24 -6.81 7.06
N TRP A 9 -10.80 -6.00 8.02
CA TRP A 9 -9.39 -5.88 8.40
C TRP A 9 -8.71 -7.21 8.75
N GLN A 10 -9.46 -8.15 9.33
CA GLN A 10 -8.94 -9.49 9.66
C GLN A 10 -8.64 -10.32 8.42
N ALA A 11 -9.52 -10.24 7.40
CA ALA A 11 -9.29 -10.90 6.12
C ALA A 11 -8.10 -10.27 5.38
N ILE A 12 -8.02 -8.93 5.38
CA ILE A 12 -6.90 -8.18 4.80
C ILE A 12 -5.58 -8.56 5.48
N ARG A 13 -5.57 -8.62 6.82
CA ARG A 13 -4.41 -9.05 7.59
C ARG A 13 -4.02 -10.49 7.28
N SER A 14 -4.99 -11.40 7.17
CA SER A 14 -4.72 -12.81 6.85
C SER A 14 -4.04 -12.96 5.48
N GLU A 15 -4.47 -12.20 4.48
CA GLU A 15 -3.81 -12.20 3.16
C GLU A 15 -2.41 -11.59 3.23
N LEU A 16 -2.22 -10.53 4.03
CA LEU A 16 -0.90 -9.93 4.29
C LEU A 16 0.06 -10.94 4.95
N GLU A 17 -0.41 -11.75 5.90
CA GLU A 17 0.42 -12.80 6.52
C GLU A 17 0.96 -13.78 5.47
N GLY A 18 0.16 -14.11 4.45
CA GLY A 18 0.62 -14.88 3.28
C GLY A 18 1.70 -14.16 2.47
N VAL A 19 1.52 -12.87 2.19
CA VAL A 19 2.52 -12.04 1.48
C VAL A 19 3.84 -11.98 2.25
N LEU A 20 3.77 -11.85 3.58
CA LEU A 20 4.95 -11.75 4.44
C LEU A 20 5.80 -13.02 4.48
N THR A 21 5.27 -14.19 4.07
CA THR A 21 6.08 -15.42 3.93
C THR A 21 7.19 -15.29 2.89
N ARG A 22 7.05 -14.37 1.94
CA ARG A 22 8.04 -14.05 0.89
C ARG A 22 8.49 -12.60 0.95
N ARG A 23 8.52 -12.01 2.15
CA ARG A 23 8.87 -10.60 2.37
C ARG A 23 10.17 -10.19 1.67
N ASP A 24 11.18 -11.05 1.70
CA ASP A 24 12.50 -10.72 1.16
C ASP A 24 12.51 -10.61 -0.38
N GLU A 25 11.50 -11.17 -1.07
CA GLU A 25 11.29 -11.03 -2.51
C GLU A 25 10.61 -9.70 -2.89
N LEU A 26 10.11 -8.94 -1.91
CA LEU A 26 9.40 -7.70 -2.18
C LEU A 26 10.37 -6.60 -2.64
N PRO A 27 9.99 -5.80 -3.64
CA PRO A 27 10.78 -4.65 -4.06
C PRO A 27 10.81 -3.60 -2.95
N ALA A 28 11.90 -2.84 -2.85
CA ALA A 28 11.89 -1.65 -2.02
C ALA A 28 11.10 -0.53 -2.70
N PHE A 29 10.60 0.42 -1.91
CA PHE A 29 9.68 1.42 -2.42
C PHE A 29 10.31 2.31 -3.49
N GLN A 30 11.59 2.66 -3.33
CA GLN A 30 12.33 3.45 -4.31
C GLN A 30 12.52 2.75 -5.67
N ASP A 31 12.41 1.43 -5.72
CA ASP A 31 12.50 0.67 -6.97
C ASP A 31 11.20 0.78 -7.78
N ILE A 32 10.10 1.17 -7.12
CA ILE A 32 8.77 1.37 -7.71
C ILE A 32 8.47 2.85 -7.94
N VAL A 33 8.82 3.71 -6.98
CA VAL A 33 8.56 5.15 -7.01
C VAL A 33 9.84 5.91 -6.73
N THR A 34 10.43 6.46 -7.80
CA THR A 34 11.74 7.14 -7.75
C THR A 34 11.77 8.36 -6.83
N ASP A 35 10.65 9.07 -6.70
CA ASP A 35 10.56 10.32 -5.91
C ASP A 35 10.74 10.07 -4.41
N VAL A 36 10.52 8.83 -3.94
CA VAL A 36 10.69 8.43 -2.54
C VAL A 36 12.17 8.31 -2.15
N ARG A 37 13.10 8.35 -3.13
CA ARG A 37 14.55 8.36 -2.84
C ARG A 37 15.00 9.53 -1.98
N THR A 38 14.24 10.62 -1.96
CA THR A 38 14.47 11.76 -1.06
C THR A 38 14.13 11.47 0.42
N ILE A 39 13.45 10.35 0.68
CA ILE A 39 12.94 9.94 2.00
C ILE A 39 13.64 8.66 2.48
N THR A 40 13.97 7.75 1.56
CA THR A 40 14.62 6.46 1.86
C THR A 40 15.67 6.11 0.81
N GLU A 41 16.82 5.60 1.26
CA GLU A 41 17.86 5.06 0.39
C GLU A 41 18.18 3.58 0.65
N ASP A 42 17.71 3.04 1.79
CA ASP A 42 17.86 1.62 2.15
C ASP A 42 16.71 0.75 1.61
N GLN A 43 16.86 -0.56 1.75
CA GLN A 43 15.92 -1.57 1.25
C GLN A 43 14.83 -1.98 2.27
N ALA A 44 14.79 -1.35 3.44
CA ALA A 44 13.95 -1.75 4.58
C ALA A 44 12.52 -1.18 4.53
N TRP A 45 12.16 -0.45 3.46
CA TRP A 45 10.79 -0.08 3.14
C TRP A 45 10.32 -0.86 1.91
N LYS A 46 9.57 -1.92 2.15
CA LYS A 46 9.02 -2.82 1.13
C LYS A 46 7.60 -2.44 0.75
N VAL A 47 7.22 -2.70 -0.49
CA VAL A 47 5.84 -2.47 -0.97
C VAL A 47 5.27 -3.66 -1.73
N PHE A 48 3.98 -3.92 -1.52
CA PHE A 48 3.20 -4.88 -2.31
C PHE A 48 2.01 -4.16 -2.94
N LEU A 49 2.17 -3.79 -4.21
CA LEU A 49 1.23 -2.93 -4.94
C LEU A 49 0.09 -3.75 -5.57
N LEU A 50 -1.15 -3.48 -5.18
CA LEU A 50 -2.32 -4.06 -5.86
C LEU A 50 -2.75 -3.17 -7.04
N HIS A 51 -2.77 -1.85 -6.80
CA HIS A 51 -3.19 -0.86 -7.78
C HIS A 51 -2.48 0.47 -7.55
N ALA A 52 -2.11 1.16 -8.62
CA ALA A 52 -1.70 2.55 -8.61
C ALA A 52 -2.13 3.25 -9.90
N TYR A 53 -2.83 4.37 -9.74
CA TYR A 53 -3.15 5.32 -10.81
C TYR A 53 -3.68 4.67 -12.10
N GLY A 54 -4.66 3.78 -11.98
CA GLY A 54 -5.28 3.12 -13.14
C GLY A 54 -4.59 1.83 -13.59
N SER A 55 -3.42 1.50 -13.05
CA SER A 55 -2.72 0.23 -13.32
C SER A 55 -2.86 -0.74 -12.15
N SER A 56 -3.21 -2.00 -12.44
CA SER A 56 -3.41 -3.05 -11.44
C SER A 56 -2.44 -4.22 -11.67
N SER A 57 -1.97 -4.84 -10.60
CA SER A 57 -1.18 -6.08 -10.66
C SER A 57 -2.10 -7.29 -10.50
N GLU A 58 -2.43 -7.97 -11.60
CA GLU A 58 -3.27 -9.17 -11.59
C GLU A 58 -2.72 -10.27 -10.68
N ARG A 59 -1.40 -10.45 -10.70
CA ARG A 59 -0.70 -11.39 -9.82
C ARG A 59 -0.96 -11.07 -8.35
N ASN A 60 -0.78 -9.81 -7.95
CA ASN A 60 -0.93 -9.40 -6.55
C ASN A 60 -2.39 -9.42 -6.10
N ILE A 61 -3.33 -9.08 -6.99
CA ILE A 61 -4.76 -9.22 -6.75
C ILE A 61 -5.15 -10.68 -6.56
N THR A 62 -4.56 -11.61 -7.32
CA THR A 62 -4.79 -13.05 -7.16
C THR A 62 -4.30 -13.56 -5.80
N CYS A 63 -3.22 -12.98 -5.27
CA CYS A 63 -2.73 -13.30 -3.93
C CYS A 63 -3.58 -12.69 -2.81
N CYS A 64 -4.27 -11.58 -3.06
CA CYS A 64 -5.04 -10.83 -2.06
C CYS A 64 -6.46 -10.46 -2.55
N PRO A 65 -7.30 -11.45 -2.92
CA PRO A 65 -8.61 -11.21 -3.53
C PRO A 65 -9.59 -10.49 -2.60
N ARG A 66 -9.57 -10.75 -1.28
CA ARG A 66 -10.45 -10.08 -0.30
C ARG A 66 -10.04 -8.63 -0.10
N THR A 67 -8.74 -8.37 -0.05
CA THR A 67 -8.19 -7.01 0.00
C THR A 67 -8.63 -6.23 -1.23
N TRP A 68 -8.45 -6.81 -2.42
CA TRP A 68 -8.87 -6.18 -3.67
C TRP A 68 -10.38 -5.89 -3.71
N ASP A 69 -11.20 -6.87 -3.37
CA ASP A 69 -12.66 -6.72 -3.36
C ASP A 69 -13.12 -5.62 -2.39
N THR A 70 -12.41 -5.45 -1.29
CA THR A 70 -12.69 -4.39 -0.30
C THR A 70 -12.30 -3.01 -0.80
N VAL A 71 -11.06 -2.83 -1.26
CA VAL A 71 -10.56 -1.50 -1.64
C VAL A 71 -11.17 -0.99 -2.94
N ARG A 72 -11.49 -1.88 -3.90
CA ARG A 72 -12.07 -1.47 -5.20
C ARG A 72 -13.47 -0.85 -5.08
N ARG A 73 -14.15 -1.07 -3.95
CA ARG A 73 -15.46 -0.47 -3.64
C ARG A 73 -15.37 0.99 -3.20
N ILE A 74 -14.17 1.47 -2.83
CA ILE A 74 -13.98 2.85 -2.38
C ILE A 74 -14.11 3.79 -3.58
N PRO A 75 -15.10 4.70 -3.61
CA PRO A 75 -15.28 5.59 -4.75
C PRO A 75 -14.05 6.47 -4.97
N GLY A 76 -13.51 6.47 -6.19
CA GLY A 76 -12.42 7.35 -6.58
C GLY A 76 -11.04 7.02 -6.00
N PHE A 77 -10.85 5.86 -5.36
CA PHE A 77 -9.55 5.46 -4.84
C PHE A 77 -8.49 5.45 -5.96
N LYS A 78 -7.27 5.89 -5.64
CA LYS A 78 -6.20 6.06 -6.62
C LYS A 78 -5.17 4.94 -6.57
N SER A 79 -4.89 4.44 -5.38
CA SER A 79 -3.87 3.42 -5.15
C SER A 79 -4.26 2.54 -3.97
N ALA A 80 -3.80 1.30 -3.99
CA ALA A 80 -3.91 0.35 -2.89
C ALA A 80 -2.64 -0.51 -2.85
N MET A 81 -2.00 -0.55 -1.68
CA MET A 81 -0.78 -1.33 -1.44
C MET A 81 -0.66 -1.72 0.02
N PHE A 82 0.12 -2.77 0.30
CA PHE A 82 0.73 -2.94 1.61
C PHE A 82 2.06 -2.19 1.65
N SER A 83 2.22 -1.33 2.66
CA SER A 83 3.47 -0.63 2.97
C SER A 83 4.09 -1.31 4.18
N ILE A 84 5.28 -1.88 4.02
CA ILE A 84 5.90 -2.78 5.00
C ILE A 84 7.24 -2.20 5.42
N PHE A 85 7.37 -1.86 6.70
CA PHE A 85 8.63 -1.44 7.30
C PHE A 85 9.30 -2.63 7.99
N GLU A 86 10.56 -2.89 7.64
CA GLU A 86 11.37 -3.85 8.38
C GLU A 86 11.75 -3.30 9.77
N PRO A 87 12.05 -4.19 10.74
CA PRO A 87 12.44 -3.78 12.08
C PRO A 87 13.58 -2.75 12.05
N GLY A 88 13.43 -1.68 12.83
CA GLY A 88 14.43 -0.61 12.93
C GLY A 88 14.36 0.46 11.82
N LYS A 89 13.47 0.31 10.82
CA LYS A 89 13.28 1.35 9.80
C LYS A 89 12.78 2.64 10.45
N HIS A 90 13.54 3.72 10.30
CA HIS A 90 13.12 5.07 10.65
C HIS A 90 12.80 5.86 9.39
N LEU A 91 11.67 6.56 9.39
CA LEU A 91 11.26 7.41 8.28
C LEU A 91 11.40 8.88 8.70
N PRO A 92 12.27 9.67 8.02
CA PRO A 92 12.45 11.06 8.39
C PRO A 92 11.17 11.87 8.11
N PRO A 93 10.98 13.03 8.77
CA PRO A 93 9.90 13.95 8.43
C PRO A 93 9.91 14.31 6.95
N HIS A 94 8.78 14.12 6.26
CA HIS A 94 8.64 14.39 4.83
C HIS A 94 7.22 14.87 4.51
N ARG A 95 7.01 15.34 3.28
CA ARG A 95 5.69 15.74 2.78
C ARG A 95 5.37 14.94 1.53
N GLY A 96 4.10 14.57 1.40
CA GLY A 96 3.59 14.01 0.16
C GLY A 96 3.68 15.02 -0.99
N PRO A 97 3.69 14.54 -2.25
CA PRO A 97 3.82 15.40 -3.43
C PRO A 97 2.62 16.31 -3.65
N THR A 98 1.44 15.96 -3.09
CA THR A 98 0.21 16.73 -3.22
C THR A 98 -0.75 16.45 -2.06
N THR A 99 -1.65 17.39 -1.77
CA THR A 99 -2.78 17.21 -0.85
C THR A 99 -4.01 16.61 -1.52
N ALA A 100 -4.03 16.53 -2.86
CA ALA A 100 -5.21 16.15 -3.64
C ALA A 100 -5.72 14.72 -3.41
N CYS A 101 -4.91 13.84 -2.81
CA CYS A 101 -5.27 12.44 -2.57
C CYS A 101 -6.12 12.24 -1.31
N CYS A 102 -6.09 13.18 -0.36
CA CYS A 102 -7.02 13.20 0.76
C CYS A 102 -8.09 14.25 0.44
N GLY A 103 -9.30 13.80 0.11
CA GLY A 103 -10.42 14.71 -0.11
C GLY A 103 -10.57 15.63 1.10
N SER A 104 -10.75 16.93 0.87
CA SER A 104 -11.15 17.86 1.92
C SER A 104 -12.57 17.49 2.35
N THR A 105 -12.72 16.60 3.32
CA THR A 105 -13.90 16.62 4.16
C THR A 105 -13.81 17.89 4.98
N SER A 106 -14.51 18.95 4.53
CA SER A 106 -14.91 20.01 5.44
C SER A 106 -15.60 19.34 6.62
N VAL A 107 -15.07 19.62 7.82
CA VAL A 107 -15.75 19.39 9.10
C VAL A 107 -17.11 20.10 9.11
#